data_AF-A0A382REK6-F1
#
_entry.id   AF-A0A382REK6-F1
#
_cell.length_a   1.000
_cell.length_b   1.000
_cell.length_c   1.000
_cell.angle_alpha   90.00
_cell.angle_beta   90.00
_cell.angle_gamma   90.00
#
_symmetry.space_group_name_H-M   'P 1'
#
loop_
_entity.id
_entity.type
_entity.pdbx_description
1 polymer ?
#
loop_
_entity_poly.entity_id
_entity_poly.type
_entity_poly.pdbx_seq_one_letter_code
_entity_poly.pdbx_strand_id
1 'polypeptide(L)'
;KTFHAFEGELNFTPQELQFATLHHDLGKLGEPNEPYYVEQDSDWHRKTLGQNYKYNNTIQYMSVTDRAHYMLQQYDVKITKNEWLGIHLSDGMYEESNKSYLMNRMYPYPMKTNISYIVHVSDYLAMVIEKDKGKF
;
A
#
# COMPACT_ATOMS: atom_id res chain seq x y z
N LYS A 1 8.41 -16.73 8.13
CA LYS A 1 8.54 -17.96 8.95
C LYS A 1 7.21 -18.37 9.57
N THR A 2 6.43 -17.44 10.14
CA THR A 2 5.12 -17.72 10.77
C THR A 2 4.09 -18.30 9.81
N PHE A 3 3.93 -17.76 8.60
CA PHE A 3 2.90 -18.24 7.65
C PHE A 3 3.09 -19.71 7.27
N HIS A 4 4.33 -20.11 6.96
CA HIS A 4 4.68 -21.51 6.73
C HIS A 4 4.57 -22.40 7.98
N ALA A 5 4.83 -21.86 9.17
CA ALA A 5 4.71 -22.60 10.42
C ALA A 5 3.26 -23.03 10.73
N PHE A 6 2.28 -22.35 10.12
CA PHE A 6 0.87 -22.70 10.17
C PHE A 6 0.37 -23.34 8.87
N GLU A 7 1.26 -24.02 8.14
CA GLU A 7 0.93 -24.79 6.91
C GLU A 7 0.37 -23.93 5.77
N GLY A 8 0.56 -22.61 5.82
CA GLY A 8 0.18 -21.72 4.74
C GLY A 8 1.11 -21.89 3.53
N GLU A 9 0.52 -22.14 2.36
CA GLU A 9 1.25 -22.14 1.10
C GLU A 9 1.52 -20.70 0.62
N LEU A 10 2.76 -20.40 0.27
CA LEU A 10 3.11 -19.16 -0.44
C LEU A 10 3.13 -19.47 -1.94
N ASN A 11 2.30 -18.79 -2.71
CA ASN A 11 2.23 -18.98 -4.16
C ASN A 11 2.83 -17.81 -4.96
N PHE A 12 3.77 -17.14 -4.33
CA PHE A 12 4.53 -16.03 -4.88
C PHE A 12 6.00 -16.19 -4.47
N THR A 13 6.89 -15.53 -5.19
CA THR A 13 8.33 -15.57 -4.92
C THR A 13 8.73 -14.54 -3.85
N PRO A 14 9.85 -14.75 -3.15
CA PRO A 14 10.40 -13.72 -2.25
C PRO A 14 10.63 -12.37 -2.95
N GLN A 15 11.00 -12.38 -4.24
CA GLN A 15 11.20 -11.18 -5.05
C GLN A 15 9.88 -10.42 -5.28
N GLU A 16 8.80 -11.13 -5.62
CA GLU A 16 7.47 -10.52 -5.78
C GLU A 16 7.00 -9.88 -4.47
N LEU A 17 7.22 -10.55 -3.33
CA LEU A 17 6.88 -9.99 -2.02
C LEU A 17 7.72 -8.75 -1.70
N GLN A 18 9.03 -8.82 -1.89
CA GLN A 18 9.93 -7.68 -1.66
C GLN A 18 9.51 -6.49 -2.52
N PHE A 19 9.27 -6.72 -3.81
CA PHE A 19 8.83 -5.70 -4.74
C PHE A 19 7.51 -5.06 -4.29
N ALA A 20 6.49 -5.86 -3.97
CA ALA A 20 5.20 -5.33 -3.52
C ALA A 20 5.34 -4.51 -2.22
N THR A 21 6.07 -5.02 -1.22
CA THR A 21 6.28 -4.29 0.05
C THR A 21 7.00 -2.96 -0.14
N LEU A 22 7.97 -2.87 -1.05
CA LEU A 22 8.69 -1.62 -1.33
C LEU A 22 7.84 -0.59 -2.07
N HIS A 23 6.90 -1.03 -2.91
CA HIS A 23 6.17 -0.14 -3.83
C HIS A 23 4.70 0.07 -3.47
N HIS A 24 4.14 -0.60 -2.46
CA HIS A 24 2.72 -0.46 -2.10
C HIS A 24 2.33 1.00 -1.80
N ASP A 25 3.26 1.74 -1.19
CA ASP A 25 3.10 3.14 -0.81
C ASP A 25 3.75 4.14 -1.80
N LEU A 26 4.24 3.67 -2.95
CA LEU A 26 4.97 4.52 -3.92
C LEU A 26 4.18 5.76 -4.35
N GLY A 27 2.85 5.65 -4.44
CA GLY A 27 1.97 6.77 -4.79
C GLY A 27 1.99 7.93 -3.80
N LYS A 28 2.51 7.74 -2.57
CA LYS A 28 2.71 8.83 -1.61
C LYS A 28 3.80 9.82 -2.03
N LEU A 29 4.60 9.51 -3.05
CA LEU A 29 5.58 10.45 -3.62
C LEU A 29 4.90 11.57 -4.42
N GLY A 30 3.73 11.33 -5.02
CA GLY A 30 3.05 12.28 -5.89
C GLY A 30 3.40 12.10 -7.37
N GLU A 31 3.44 13.21 -8.10
CA GLU A 31 3.81 13.26 -9.53
C GLU A 31 5.22 13.84 -9.68
N PRO A 32 5.87 13.69 -10.85
CA PRO A 32 7.15 14.33 -11.12
C PRO A 32 7.07 15.85 -10.86
N ASN A 33 7.89 16.34 -9.92
CA ASN A 33 7.94 17.74 -9.44
C ASN A 33 6.74 18.22 -8.62
N GLU A 34 5.71 17.40 -8.41
CA GLU A 34 4.51 17.77 -7.67
C GLU A 34 4.25 16.75 -6.55
N PRO A 35 4.75 17.00 -5.32
CA PRO A 35 4.67 16.02 -4.25
C PRO A 35 3.22 15.78 -3.81
N TYR A 36 2.93 14.58 -3.30
CA TYR A 36 1.57 14.28 -2.79
C TYR A 36 1.24 15.06 -1.52
N TYR A 37 2.27 15.31 -0.71
CA TYR A 37 2.17 16.07 0.53
C TYR A 37 2.92 17.39 0.40
N VAL A 38 2.24 18.48 0.73
CA VAL A 38 2.83 19.82 0.83
C VAL A 38 2.78 20.30 2.27
N GLU A 39 3.61 21.28 2.61
CA GLU A 39 3.62 21.83 3.97
C GLU A 39 2.24 22.36 4.36
N GLN A 40 1.85 22.09 5.60
CA GLN A 40 0.64 22.65 6.19
C GLN A 40 0.83 24.15 6.39
N ASP A 41 -0.05 24.97 5.85
CA ASP A 41 -0.04 26.44 6.01
C ASP A 41 -0.66 26.88 7.33
N SER A 42 -1.59 26.10 7.88
CA SER A 42 -2.25 26.42 9.15
C SER A 42 -1.37 26.14 10.37
N ASP A 43 -0.93 27.20 11.05
CA ASP A 43 -0.23 27.15 12.34
C ASP A 43 -0.96 26.32 13.39
N TRP A 44 -2.30 26.43 13.43
CA TRP A 44 -3.11 25.68 14.38
C TRP A 44 -3.04 24.17 14.12
N HIS A 45 -3.13 23.75 12.85
CA HIS A 45 -3.00 22.33 12.50
C HIS A 45 -1.60 21.79 12.82
N ARG A 46 -0.54 22.57 12.56
CA ARG A 46 0.84 22.18 12.89
C ARG A 46 1.06 22.07 14.40
N LYS A 47 0.74 23.12 15.16
CA LYS A 47 1.06 23.23 16.60
C LYS A 47 0.13 22.41 17.49
N THR A 48 -1.16 22.34 17.13
CA THR A 48 -2.18 21.70 17.97
C THR A 48 -2.39 20.23 17.60
N LEU A 49 -2.43 19.91 16.30
CA LEU A 49 -2.72 18.56 15.82
C LEU A 49 -1.47 17.77 15.37
N GLY A 50 -0.29 18.40 15.33
CA GLY A 50 0.92 17.78 14.81
C GLY A 50 0.89 17.51 13.29
N GLN A 51 -0.06 18.11 12.57
CA GLN A 51 -0.24 17.91 11.13
C GLN A 51 0.70 18.83 10.36
N ASN A 52 1.97 18.43 10.21
CA ASN A 52 2.99 19.23 9.51
C ASN A 52 2.77 19.31 7.99
N TYR A 53 2.03 18.36 7.43
CA TYR A 53 1.77 18.25 6.00
C TYR A 53 0.27 18.13 5.71
N LYS A 54 -0.13 18.51 4.50
CA LYS A 54 -1.47 18.34 3.94
C LYS A 54 -1.38 17.78 2.52
N TYR A 55 -2.50 17.24 2.02
CA TYR A 55 -2.59 16.78 0.64
C TYR A 55 -2.40 17.94 -0.33
N ASN A 56 -1.64 17.68 -1.40
CA ASN A 56 -1.51 18.58 -2.52
C ASN A 56 -2.79 18.58 -3.37
N ASN A 57 -3.41 19.74 -3.54
CA ASN A 57 -4.65 19.90 -4.31
C ASN A 57 -4.42 20.33 -5.76
N THR A 58 -3.17 20.44 -6.20
CA THR A 58 -2.81 20.77 -7.60
C THR A 58 -2.76 19.54 -8.50
N ILE A 59 -2.50 18.35 -7.92
CA ILE A 59 -2.36 17.11 -8.67
C ILE A 59 -3.69 16.35 -8.79
N GLN A 60 -3.76 15.47 -9.78
CA GLN A 60 -4.94 14.65 -10.01
C GLN A 60 -5.14 13.68 -8.84
N TYR A 61 -6.38 13.59 -8.36
CA TYR A 61 -6.75 12.57 -7.39
C TYR A 61 -6.58 11.18 -8.00
N MET A 62 -5.82 10.36 -7.29
CA MET A 62 -5.65 8.93 -7.47
C MET A 62 -5.53 8.33 -6.07
N SER A 63 -5.99 7.08 -5.89
CA SER A 63 -5.60 6.33 -4.70
C SER A 63 -4.07 6.16 -4.68
N VAL A 64 -3.49 5.91 -3.50
CA VAL A 64 -2.03 5.70 -3.38
C VAL A 64 -1.59 4.51 -4.24
N THR A 65 -2.36 3.43 -4.26
CA THR A 65 -2.04 2.21 -5.00
C THR A 65 -2.22 2.38 -6.52
N ASP A 66 -3.27 3.09 -6.98
CA ASP A 66 -3.43 3.40 -8.40
C ASP A 66 -2.29 4.29 -8.90
N ARG A 67 -1.88 5.28 -8.10
CA ARG A 67 -0.76 6.13 -8.46
C ARG A 67 0.55 5.34 -8.47
N ALA A 68 0.75 4.42 -7.53
CA ALA A 68 1.91 3.53 -7.53
C ALA A 68 1.99 2.73 -8.85
N HIS A 69 0.88 2.13 -9.30
CA HIS A 69 0.83 1.43 -10.58
C HIS A 69 1.11 2.33 -11.77
N TYR A 70 0.51 3.53 -11.80
CA TYR A 70 0.75 4.49 -12.87
C TYR A 70 2.22 4.90 -12.93
N MET A 71 2.85 5.20 -11.79
CA MET A 71 4.27 5.53 -11.73
C MET A 71 5.14 4.38 -12.25
N LEU A 72 4.90 3.14 -11.79
CA LEU A 72 5.63 1.98 -12.28
C LEU A 72 5.52 1.83 -13.81
N GLN A 73 4.32 2.08 -14.35
CA GLN A 73 4.09 2.10 -15.80
C GLN A 73 4.86 3.23 -16.50
N GLN A 74 4.88 4.45 -15.95
CA GLN A 74 5.61 5.60 -16.53
C GLN A 74 7.12 5.35 -16.67
N TYR A 75 7.69 4.51 -15.79
CA TYR A 75 9.11 4.16 -15.81
C TYR A 75 9.40 2.81 -16.48
N ASP A 76 8.45 2.27 -17.26
CA ASP A 76 8.57 0.98 -17.95
C ASP A 76 8.91 -0.20 -17.02
N VAL A 77 8.51 -0.11 -15.75
CA VAL A 77 8.72 -1.19 -14.77
C VAL A 77 7.64 -2.24 -14.96
N LYS A 78 8.04 -3.39 -15.51
CA LYS A 78 7.16 -4.54 -15.66
C LYS A 78 6.93 -5.22 -14.31
N ILE A 79 5.67 -5.44 -13.99
CA ILE A 79 5.25 -6.13 -12.78
C ILE A 79 4.47 -7.40 -13.11
N THR A 80 4.63 -8.40 -12.26
CA THR A 80 3.85 -9.63 -12.26
C THR A 80 2.44 -9.38 -11.73
N LYS A 81 1.55 -10.35 -11.95
CA LYS A 81 0.20 -10.30 -11.37
C LYS A 81 0.21 -10.33 -9.83
N ASN A 82 1.15 -11.07 -9.23
CA ASN A 82 1.26 -11.14 -7.77
C ASN A 82 1.73 -9.79 -7.20
N GLU A 83 2.74 -9.16 -7.81
CA GLU A 83 3.17 -7.81 -7.42
C GLU A 83 2.05 -6.78 -7.58
N TRP A 84 1.29 -6.86 -8.68
CA TRP A 84 0.14 -5.99 -8.88
C TRP A 84 -0.88 -6.14 -7.75
N LEU A 85 -1.28 -7.38 -7.43
CA LEU A 85 -2.25 -7.65 -6.35
C LEU A 85 -1.70 -7.29 -4.97
N GLY A 86 -0.40 -7.48 -4.74
CA GLY A 86 0.26 -7.14 -3.48
C GLY A 86 0.28 -5.64 -3.20
N ILE A 87 0.47 -4.82 -4.26
CA ILE A 87 0.39 -3.36 -4.19
C ILE A 87 -1.06 -2.91 -4.09
N HIS A 88 -1.92 -3.34 -5.02
CA HIS A 88 -3.29 -2.85 -5.13
C HIS A 88 -4.11 -3.12 -3.85
N LEU A 89 -3.92 -4.30 -3.25
CA LEU A 89 -4.70 -4.75 -2.11
C LEU A 89 -3.98 -4.57 -0.76
N SER A 90 -2.94 -3.72 -0.69
CA SER A 90 -2.11 -3.53 0.51
C SER A 90 -2.89 -3.02 1.72
N ASP A 91 -3.92 -2.20 1.50
CA ASP A 91 -4.80 -1.69 2.57
C ASP A 91 -5.88 -2.71 2.99
N GLY A 92 -5.89 -3.89 2.39
CA GLY A 92 -6.81 -4.96 2.75
C GLY A 92 -8.28 -4.51 2.66
N MET A 93 -9.06 -4.80 3.70
CA MET A 93 -10.50 -4.49 3.76
C MET A 93 -10.82 -3.04 4.17
N TYR A 94 -9.82 -2.22 4.47
CA TYR A 94 -10.01 -0.80 4.79
C TYR A 94 -10.31 0.05 3.56
N GLU A 95 -9.90 -0.44 2.39
CA GLU A 95 -10.20 0.15 1.09
C GLU A 95 -11.44 -0.52 0.47
N GLU A 96 -12.44 0.28 0.12
CA GLU A 96 -13.74 -0.23 -0.34
C GLU A 96 -13.62 -1.00 -1.66
N SER A 97 -12.76 -0.52 -2.57
CA SER A 97 -12.55 -1.14 -3.87
C SER A 97 -11.95 -2.55 -3.77
N ASN A 98 -11.15 -2.82 -2.73
CA ASN A 98 -10.52 -4.12 -2.46
C ASN A 98 -11.53 -5.22 -2.11
N LYS A 99 -12.72 -4.85 -1.60
CA LYS A 99 -13.72 -5.84 -1.17
C LYS A 99 -14.15 -6.76 -2.30
N SER A 100 -14.22 -6.23 -3.53
CA SER A 100 -14.57 -7.00 -4.72
C SER A 100 -13.58 -8.13 -5.02
N TYR A 101 -12.32 -8.00 -4.60
CA TYR A 101 -11.30 -9.05 -4.70
C TYR A 101 -11.31 -9.98 -3.49
N LEU A 102 -11.31 -9.40 -2.29
CA LEU A 102 -11.05 -10.12 -1.04
C LEU A 102 -12.29 -10.84 -0.47
N MET A 103 -13.50 -10.36 -0.80
CA MET A 103 -14.75 -11.00 -0.39
C MET A 103 -15.32 -11.94 -1.45
N ASN A 104 -14.74 -11.96 -2.66
CA ASN A 104 -15.24 -12.81 -3.72
C ASN A 104 -14.97 -14.30 -3.40
N ARG A 105 -16.04 -15.01 -3.06
CA ARG A 105 -16.05 -16.45 -2.80
C ARG A 105 -16.72 -17.23 -3.93
N MET A 106 -17.09 -16.56 -5.03
CA MET A 106 -17.77 -17.20 -6.15
C MET A 106 -16.78 -18.11 -6.87
N TYR A 107 -17.12 -19.40 -6.97
CA TYR A 107 -16.39 -20.34 -7.82
C TYR A 107 -16.64 -20.01 -9.30
N PRO A 108 -15.61 -20.01 -10.18
CA PRO A 108 -14.21 -20.41 -9.98
C PRO A 108 -13.22 -19.24 -9.74
N TYR A 109 -13.68 -18.09 -9.26
CA TYR A 109 -12.92 -16.84 -9.20
C TYR A 109 -12.51 -16.36 -7.78
N PRO A 110 -12.25 -17.23 -6.78
CA PRO A 110 -11.78 -16.72 -5.49
C PRO A 110 -10.37 -16.14 -5.62
N MET A 111 -9.97 -15.36 -4.61
CA MET A 111 -8.59 -14.89 -4.52
C MET A 111 -7.64 -16.09 -4.42
N LYS A 112 -6.71 -16.19 -5.38
CA LYS A 112 -5.81 -17.34 -5.50
C LYS A 112 -4.46 -17.12 -4.85
N THR A 113 -4.11 -15.90 -4.47
CA THR A 113 -2.82 -15.55 -3.85
C THR A 113 -3.02 -14.97 -2.47
N ASN A 114 -2.02 -15.14 -1.62
CA ASN A 114 -1.97 -14.65 -0.26
C ASN A 114 -1.00 -13.47 -0.06
N ILE A 115 -0.37 -12.98 -1.13
CA ILE A 115 0.62 -11.89 -1.07
C ILE A 115 0.04 -10.63 -0.41
N SER A 116 -1.19 -10.25 -0.77
CA SER A 116 -1.86 -9.05 -0.25
C SER A 116 -2.08 -9.11 1.27
N TYR A 117 -2.49 -10.27 1.80
CA TYR A 117 -2.64 -10.44 3.25
C TYR A 117 -1.32 -10.26 3.99
N ILE A 118 -0.23 -10.77 3.40
CA ILE A 118 1.10 -10.68 4.01
C ILE A 118 1.62 -9.24 3.95
N VAL A 119 1.44 -8.54 2.82
CA VAL A 119 1.79 -7.11 2.69
C VAL A 119 1.00 -6.29 3.70
N HIS A 120 -0.33 -6.45 3.74
CA HIS A 120 -1.22 -5.71 4.65
C HIS A 120 -0.84 -5.88 6.12
N VAL A 121 -0.66 -7.12 6.56
CA VAL A 121 -0.27 -7.40 7.95
C VAL A 121 1.13 -6.89 8.24
N SER A 122 2.06 -6.97 7.27
CA SER A 122 3.43 -6.48 7.46
C SER A 122 3.48 -4.97 7.60
N ASP A 123 2.72 -4.23 6.79
CA ASP A 123 2.61 -2.77 6.87
C ASP A 123 1.99 -2.34 8.21
N TYR A 124 0.86 -2.96 8.59
CA TYR A 124 0.23 -2.69 9.88
C TYR A 124 1.18 -2.94 11.06
N LEU A 125 1.91 -4.07 11.05
CA LEU A 125 2.89 -4.37 12.10
C LEU A 125 4.06 -3.39 12.09
N ALA A 126 4.53 -2.95 10.92
CA ALA A 126 5.56 -1.94 10.80
C ALA A 126 5.09 -0.63 11.46
N MET A 127 3.88 -0.15 11.13
CA MET A 127 3.28 1.02 11.75
C MET A 127 3.17 0.88 13.28
N VAL A 128 2.74 -0.28 13.80
CA VAL A 128 2.66 -0.52 15.25
C VAL A 128 4.05 -0.47 15.90
N ILE A 129 5.05 -1.11 15.30
CA ILE A 129 6.43 -1.10 15.81
C ILE A 129 7.04 0.32 15.76
N GLU A 130 6.78 1.06 14.68
CA GLU A 130 7.22 2.45 14.54
C GLU A 130 6.55 3.34 15.58
N LYS A 131 5.27 3.13 15.85
CA LYS A 131 4.57 3.81 16.95
C LYS A 131 5.20 3.49 18.30
N ASP A 132 5.50 2.23 18.59
CA ASP A 132 6.15 1.80 19.84
C ASP A 132 7.57 2.37 20.00
N LYS A 133 8.27 2.63 18.89
CA LYS A 133 9.60 3.28 18.88
C LYS A 133 9.52 4.80 18.96
N GLY A 134 8.60 5.39 18.19
CA GLY A 134 8.41 6.82 17.98
C GLY A 134 7.66 7.50 19.12
N LYS A 135 6.98 6.69 19.93
CA LYS A 135 6.41 6.97 21.24
C LYS A 135 5.66 8.31 21.39
N PHE A 136 4.36 8.36 21.63
CA PHE A 136 3.59 7.45 22.51
C PHE A 136 4.42 6.56 23.44
#